data_AF-M1BCX3-F1
#
_entry.id   AF-M1BCX3-F1
#
_cell.length_a   1.000
_cell.length_b   1.000
_cell.length_c   1.000
_cell.angle_alpha   90.00
_cell.angle_beta   90.00
_cell.angle_gamma   90.00
#
_symmetry.space_group_name_H-M   'P 1'
#
loop_
_entity.id
_entity.type
_entity.pdbx_description
1 polymer ?
#
loop_
_entity_poly.entity_id
_entity_poly.type
_entity_poly.pdbx_seq_one_letter_code
_entity_poly.pdbx_strand_id
1 'polypeptide(L)'
;MPRSLLSSLNGSELRAQWIIRLKKVLAEVVSTSQNAFVEGKRILYAALVANKVMDSKIKQGVPGVLCKLDLEKACDHVNRKFQD
;
A
#
# COMPACT_ATOMS: atom_id res chain seq x y z
N MET A 1 -21.58 -11.05 -10.16
CA MET A 1 -21.31 -12.07 -11.19
C MET A 1 -21.81 -13.41 -10.65
N PRO A 2 -22.62 -14.17 -11.42
CA PRO A 2 -23.12 -15.49 -11.01
C PRO A 2 -21.97 -16.49 -10.74
N ARG A 3 -22.15 -17.41 -9.78
CA ARG A 3 -21.14 -18.43 -9.44
C ARG A 3 -20.78 -19.35 -10.63
N SER A 4 -21.74 -19.61 -11.52
CA SER A 4 -21.54 -20.39 -12.76
C SER A 4 -20.60 -19.75 -13.77
N LEU A 5 -20.46 -18.41 -13.72
CA LEU A 5 -19.54 -17.66 -14.57
C LEU A 5 -18.12 -17.59 -13.99
N LEU A 6 -17.90 -18.01 -12.74
CA LEU A 6 -16.56 -18.08 -12.16
C LEU A 6 -15.82 -19.35 -12.56
N SER A 7 -16.54 -20.46 -12.75
CA SER A 7 -15.95 -21.75 -13.14
C SER A 7 -15.47 -21.81 -14.60
N SER A 8 -15.92 -20.87 -15.44
CA SER A 8 -15.50 -20.79 -16.85
C SER A 8 -14.27 -19.91 -17.08
N LEU A 9 -13.80 -19.23 -16.03
CA LEU A 9 -12.73 -18.23 -16.17
C LEU A 9 -11.36 -18.85 -15.95
N ASN A 10 -10.39 -18.33 -16.68
CA ASN A 10 -8.99 -18.69 -16.50
C ASN A 10 -8.36 -17.94 -15.30
N GLY A 11 -7.12 -18.31 -14.98
CA GLY A 11 -6.42 -17.76 -13.80
C GLY A 11 -6.17 -16.24 -13.87
N SER A 12 -5.98 -15.65 -15.05
CA SER A 12 -5.76 -14.20 -15.17
C SER A 12 -7.06 -13.42 -15.00
N GLU A 13 -8.18 -13.94 -15.50
CA GLU A 13 -9.52 -13.36 -15.33
C GLU A 13 -9.97 -13.39 -13.87
N LEU A 14 -9.72 -14.48 -13.15
CA LEU A 14 -9.99 -14.57 -11.71
C LEU A 14 -9.18 -13.54 -10.93
N ARG A 15 -7.88 -13.40 -11.22
CA ARG A 15 -7.01 -12.38 -10.59
C ARG A 15 -7.51 -10.97 -10.87
N ALA A 16 -7.88 -10.66 -12.10
CA ALA A 16 -8.42 -9.35 -12.47
C ALA A 16 -9.70 -9.04 -11.68
N GLN A 17 -10.62 -9.99 -11.52
CA GLN A 17 -11.81 -9.80 -10.70
C GLN A 17 -11.52 -9.58 -9.23
N TRP A 18 -10.58 -10.33 -8.66
CA TRP A 18 -10.13 -10.13 -7.28
C TRP A 18 -9.59 -8.71 -7.08
N ILE A 19 -8.73 -8.23 -7.99
CA ILE A 19 -8.19 -6.87 -7.94
C ILE A 19 -9.31 -5.83 -7.99
N ILE A 20 -10.29 -5.99 -8.88
CA ILE A 20 -11.44 -5.06 -8.97
C ILE A 20 -12.22 -4.99 -7.66
N ARG A 21 -12.39 -6.12 -6.96
CA ARG A 21 -13.06 -6.15 -5.65
C ARG A 21 -12.21 -5.48 -4.56
N LEU A 22 -10.91 -5.78 -4.50
CA LEU A 22 -10.00 -5.17 -3.52
C LEU A 22 -9.89 -3.65 -3.68
N LYS A 23 -9.89 -3.15 -4.92
CA LYS A 23 -9.86 -1.71 -5.20
C LYS A 23 -11.02 -0.95 -4.52
N LYS A 24 -12.17 -1.59 -4.30
CA LYS A 24 -13.34 -0.93 -3.67
C LYS A 24 -13.15 -0.65 -2.18
N VAL A 25 -12.36 -1.46 -1.49
CA VAL A 25 -12.11 -1.33 -0.04
C VAL A 25 -10.78 -0.66 0.26
N LEU A 26 -9.91 -0.52 -0.74
CA LEU A 26 -8.55 -0.01 -0.57
C LEU A 26 -8.53 1.41 0.01
N ALA A 27 -9.50 2.25 -0.34
CA ALA A 27 -9.59 3.62 0.16
C ALA A 27 -9.81 3.71 1.68
N GLU A 28 -10.41 2.68 2.29
CA GLU A 28 -10.70 2.63 3.73
C GLU A 28 -9.54 2.04 4.53
N VAL A 29 -8.75 1.15 3.90
CA VAL A 29 -7.67 0.40 4.57
C VAL A 29 -6.31 1.11 4.42
N VAL A 30 -6.10 1.87 3.33
CA VAL A 30 -4.83 2.53 3.06
C VAL A 30 -4.68 3.80 3.89
N SER A 31 -3.58 3.89 4.64
CA SER A 31 -3.22 5.11 5.39
C SER A 31 -2.95 6.30 4.46
N THR A 32 -3.33 7.49 4.91
CA THR A 32 -3.02 8.76 4.21
C THR A 32 -1.52 8.96 3.98
N SER A 33 -0.67 8.44 4.88
CA SER A 33 0.79 8.51 4.79
C SER A 33 1.42 7.45 3.87
N GLN A 34 0.66 6.44 3.44
CA GLN A 34 1.18 5.40 2.55
C GLN A 34 1.37 5.97 1.13
N ASN A 35 2.61 5.94 0.63
CA ASN A 35 2.97 6.56 -0.64
C ASN A 35 3.27 5.57 -1.77
N ALA A 36 3.49 4.29 -1.45
CA ALA A 36 3.72 3.23 -2.43
C ALA A 36 2.42 2.45 -2.71
N PHE A 37 2.27 1.97 -3.95
CA PHE A 37 1.12 1.18 -4.40
C PHE A 37 -0.25 1.87 -4.25
N VAL A 38 -0.27 3.20 -4.18
CA VAL A 38 -1.49 4.02 -4.15
C VAL A 38 -1.63 4.73 -5.48
N GLU A 39 -2.80 4.61 -6.10
CA GLU A 39 -3.11 5.29 -7.35
C GLU A 39 -2.95 6.81 -7.20
N GLY A 40 -2.33 7.45 -8.19
CA GLY A 40 -2.04 8.89 -8.16
C GLY A 40 -0.81 9.30 -7.32
N LYS A 41 -0.22 8.41 -6.49
CA LYS A 41 1.02 8.71 -5.76
C LYS A 41 2.24 8.17 -6.50
N ARG A 42 3.19 9.06 -6.79
CA ARG A 42 4.47 8.72 -7.45
C ARG A 42 5.58 8.66 -6.41
N ILE A 43 6.66 7.90 -6.68
CA ILE A 43 7.82 7.81 -5.78
C ILE A 43 8.41 9.19 -5.44
N LEU A 44 8.41 10.11 -6.40
CA LEU A 44 8.86 11.49 -6.19
C LEU A 44 8.01 12.24 -5.17
N TYR A 45 6.70 11.96 -5.11
CA TYR A 45 5.81 12.56 -4.12
C TYR A 45 6.22 12.13 -2.70
N ALA A 46 6.54 10.85 -2.51
CA ALA A 46 7.02 10.34 -1.23
C ALA A 46 8.31 11.06 -0.78
N ALA A 47 9.28 11.20 -1.69
CA ALA A 47 10.54 11.89 -1.42
C ALA A 47 10.34 13.37 -1.08
N LEU A 48 9.46 14.07 -1.81
CA LEU A 48 9.15 15.47 -1.55
C LEU A 48 8.48 15.67 -0.18
N VAL A 49 7.52 14.82 0.17
CA VAL A 49 6.84 14.86 1.48
C VAL A 49 7.85 14.62 2.60
N ALA A 50 8.71 13.61 2.48
CA ALA A 50 9.74 13.31 3.47
C ALA A 50 10.70 14.51 3.66
N ASN A 51 11.17 15.11 2.56
CA ASN A 51 12.05 16.28 2.62
C ASN A 51 11.39 17.46 3.33
N LYS A 52 10.12 17.76 3.04
CA LYS A 52 9.38 18.84 3.73
C LYS A 52 9.25 18.58 5.24
N VAL A 53 8.98 17.33 5.63
CA VAL A 53 8.88 16.95 7.05
C VAL A 53 10.23 17.11 7.74
N MET A 54 11.32 16.63 7.11
CA MET A 54 12.68 16.78 7.65
C MET A 54 13.06 18.25 7.77
N ASP A 55 12.88 19.05 6.73
CA ASP A 55 13.19 20.48 6.73
C ASP A 55 12.42 21.21 7.84
N SER A 56 11.14 20.90 8.02
CA SER A 56 10.31 21.47 9.09
C SER A 56 10.85 21.10 10.47
N LYS A 57 11.25 19.84 10.70
CA LYS A 57 11.81 19.38 11.97
C LYS A 57 13.16 20.02 12.28
N ILE A 58 14.04 20.12 11.27
CA ILE A 58 15.32 20.80 11.39
C ILE A 58 15.11 22.27 11.78
N LYS A 59 14.18 22.97 11.11
CA LYS A 59 13.85 24.37 11.43
C LYS A 59 13.27 24.56 12.83
N GLN A 60 12.56 23.56 13.37
CA GLN A 60 12.05 23.60 14.75
C GLN A 60 13.17 23.46 15.79
N GLY A 61 14.38 23.04 15.41
CA GLY A 61 15.51 22.85 16.34
C GLY A 61 15.29 21.75 17.38
N VAL A 62 14.26 20.91 17.20
CA VAL A 62 13.91 19.84 18.11
C VAL A 62 14.66 18.57 17.68
N PRO A 63 15.44 17.93 18.58
CA PRO A 63 16.09 16.66 18.29
C PRO A 63 15.07 15.59 17.87
N GLY A 64 15.43 14.77 16.88
CA GLY A 64 14.56 13.72 16.38
C GLY A 64 15.36 12.60 15.70
N VAL A 65 14.70 11.48 15.43
CA VAL A 65 15.31 10.30 14.79
C VAL A 65 14.58 10.02 13.49
N LEU A 66 15.34 9.72 12.43
CA LEU A 66 14.84 9.20 11.17
C LEU A 66 15.15 7.71 11.07
N CYS A 67 14.12 6.87 11.09
CA CYS A 67 14.26 5.43 10.95
C CYS A 67 13.96 5.00 9.51
N LYS A 68 14.96 4.40 8.83
CA LYS A 68 14.75 3.68 7.57
C LYS A 68 14.41 2.23 7.91
N LEU A 69 13.15 1.86 7.72
CA LEU A 69 12.68 0.48 7.86
C LEU A 69 12.54 -0.15 6.49
N ASP A 70 13.10 -1.34 6.32
CA ASP A 70 12.94 -2.19 5.14
C ASP A 70 12.47 -3.59 5.59
N LEU A 71 11.54 -4.19 4.85
CA LEU A 71 10.95 -5.49 5.18
C LEU A 71 11.22 -6.46 4.04
N GLU A 72 12.18 -7.38 4.25
CA GLU A 72 12.50 -8.39 3.25
C GLU A 72 11.29 -9.31 3.02
N LYS A 73 10.87 -9.40 1.75
CA LYS A 73 9.77 -10.29 1.31
C LYS A 73 8.51 -10.13 2.17
N ALA A 74 8.12 -8.88 2.44
CA ALA A 74 7.00 -8.56 3.33
C ALA A 74 5.71 -9.36 3.02
N CYS A 75 5.42 -9.62 1.74
CA CYS A 75 4.26 -10.40 1.31
C CYS A 75 4.37 -11.91 1.62
N ASP A 76 5.59 -12.47 1.65
CA ASP A 76 5.81 -13.90 1.89
C ASP A 76 5.69 -14.24 3.38
N HIS A 77 5.98 -13.27 4.24
CA HIS A 77 6.01 -13.43 5.70
C HIS A 77 4.71 -12.98 6.40
N VAL A 78 3.64 -12.69 5.66
CA VAL A 78 2.36 -12.32 6.29
C VAL A 78 1.76 -13.52 7.02
N ASN A 79 1.48 -13.36 8.32
CA ASN A 79 0.81 -14.40 9.10
C ASN A 79 -0.65 -14.54 8.63
N ARG A 80 -0.95 -15.71 8.06
CA ARG A 80 -2.25 -16.02 7.45
C ARG A 80 -3.42 -16.00 8.43
N LYS A 81 -3.18 -16.18 9.74
CA LYS A 81 -4.23 -16.09 10.77
C LYS A 81 -4.88 -14.71 10.88
N PHE A 82 -4.29 -13.67 10.28
CA PHE A 82 -4.86 -12.32 10.23
C PHE A 82 -5.69 -12.06 8.96
N GLN A 83 -5.81 -13.05 8.06
CA GLN A 83 -6.54 -12.94 6.78
C GLN A 83 -7.83 -13.78 6.75
N ASP A 84 -8.11 -14.54 7.81
CA ASP A 84 -9.36 -15.26 8.06
C ASP A 84 -10.29 -14.42 8.95
#